data_AF-A0A5V9PII4-F1
#
_entry.id   AF-A0A5V9PII4-F1
#
_cell.length_a   1.000
_cell.length_b   1.000
_cell.length_c   1.000
_cell.angle_alpha   90.00
_cell.angle_beta   90.00
_cell.angle_gamma   90.00
#
_symmetry.space_group_name_H-M   'P 1'
#
loop_
_entity.id
_entity.type
_entity.pdbx_description
1 polymer ?
#
loop_
_entity_poly.entity_id
_entity_poly.type
_entity_poly.pdbx_seq_one_letter_code
_entity_poly.pdbx_strand_id
1 'polypeptide(L)'
;MISLEDASLTKKGIVKLSSATDSDSEALAATPKAVHAVMDEVQTKAPLDSPTFTGTPTTPTPPDDAKGLQTANAEFVRKLIAALVGSVPESLDTLQELADALGNDPSFATTVLNKLAGKQPLDDTLTALSGKSVDGLIEYVGLRETINHAADALLKSQNG
;
A
#
# COMPACT_ATOMS: atom_id res chain seq x y z
N MET A 1 8.19 65.53 -56.68
CA MET A 1 8.27 64.86 -55.36
C MET A 1 8.78 63.45 -55.59
N ILE A 2 9.75 62.98 -54.82
CA ILE A 2 10.12 61.55 -54.83
C ILE A 2 9.12 60.86 -53.90
N SER A 3 8.28 59.97 -54.43
CA SER A 3 7.39 59.15 -53.61
C SER A 3 8.24 58.11 -52.89
N LEU A 4 8.16 58.07 -51.55
CA LEU A 4 8.77 57.02 -50.76
C LEU A 4 7.73 55.92 -50.61
N GLU A 5 8.06 54.73 -51.08
CA GLU A 5 7.18 53.56 -50.99
C GLU A 5 7.72 52.62 -49.91
N ASP A 6 6.83 51.86 -49.27
CA ASP A 6 7.20 50.87 -48.27
C ASP A 6 7.97 49.71 -48.92
N ALA A 7 8.92 49.13 -48.18
CA ALA A 7 9.63 47.96 -48.65
C ALA A 7 8.73 46.71 -48.64
N SER A 8 9.03 45.78 -49.54
CA SER A 8 8.44 44.44 -49.55
C SER A 8 9.50 43.40 -49.92
N LEU A 9 9.13 42.12 -49.93
CA LEU A 9 10.01 41.03 -50.33
C LEU A 9 10.46 41.11 -51.80
N THR A 10 9.75 41.86 -52.65
CA THR A 10 10.03 41.99 -54.08
C THR A 10 10.37 43.41 -54.52
N LYS A 11 10.23 44.41 -53.64
CA LYS A 11 10.43 45.83 -53.96
C LYS A 11 11.18 46.55 -52.83
N LYS A 12 12.24 47.27 -53.19
CA LYS A 12 12.97 48.13 -52.24
C LYS A 12 12.08 49.32 -51.82
N GLY A 13 12.19 49.73 -50.56
CA GLY A 13 11.43 50.84 -49.99
C GLY A 13 11.92 51.20 -48.59
N ILE A 14 11.15 51.98 -47.84
CA ILE A 14 11.43 52.33 -46.44
C ILE A 14 10.73 51.33 -45.51
N VAL A 15 11.36 51.02 -44.37
CA VAL A 15 10.80 50.18 -43.32
C VAL A 15 10.80 50.93 -42.00
N LYS A 16 9.71 50.84 -41.24
CA LYS A 16 9.66 51.32 -39.85
C LYS A 16 10.21 50.26 -38.92
N LEU A 17 11.01 50.68 -37.94
CA LEU A 17 11.58 49.79 -36.94
C LEU A 17 10.63 49.65 -35.74
N SER A 18 10.51 48.44 -35.21
CA SER A 18 9.78 48.14 -33.98
C SER A 18 10.68 47.42 -32.99
N SER A 19 10.58 47.79 -31.72
CA SER A 19 11.24 47.09 -30.60
C SER A 19 10.26 46.30 -29.73
N ALA A 20 9.02 46.12 -30.19
CA ALA A 20 8.07 45.22 -29.54
C ALA A 20 8.53 43.76 -29.71
N THR A 21 8.38 42.96 -28.65
CA THR A 21 8.75 41.53 -28.63
C THR A 21 7.61 40.60 -29.05
N ASP A 22 6.42 41.16 -29.25
CA ASP A 22 5.14 40.51 -29.54
C ASP A 22 4.44 41.13 -30.76
N SER A 23 5.19 41.80 -31.64
CA SER A 23 4.62 42.44 -32.83
C SER A 23 4.23 41.42 -33.91
N ASP A 24 2.94 41.31 -34.20
CA ASP A 24 2.40 40.51 -35.32
C ASP A 24 2.52 41.22 -36.69
N SER A 25 3.06 42.44 -36.74
CA SER A 25 3.14 43.23 -37.98
C SER A 25 4.24 42.75 -38.92
N GLU A 26 3.86 42.30 -40.13
CA GLU A 26 4.78 41.96 -41.21
C GLU A 26 5.40 43.18 -41.92
N ALA A 27 4.88 44.39 -41.68
CA ALA A 27 5.35 45.64 -42.29
C ALA A 27 6.48 46.36 -41.50
N LEU A 28 6.81 45.89 -40.30
CA LEU A 28 7.81 46.51 -39.41
C LEU A 28 9.03 45.60 -39.29
N ALA A 29 10.23 46.17 -39.28
CA ALA A 29 11.45 45.40 -38.99
C ALA A 29 11.73 45.37 -37.49
N ALA A 30 12.04 44.19 -36.97
CA ALA A 30 12.50 44.03 -35.59
C ALA A 30 13.86 44.71 -35.38
N THR A 31 14.03 45.39 -34.24
CA THR A 31 15.34 45.92 -33.83
C THR A 31 16.17 44.84 -33.12
N PRO A 32 17.52 45.01 -33.06
CA PRO A 32 18.37 44.15 -32.23
C PRO A 32 17.93 44.09 -30.75
N LYS A 33 17.31 45.17 -30.24
CA LYS A 33 16.76 45.20 -28.88
C LYS A 33 15.62 44.18 -28.70
N ALA A 34 14.69 44.09 -29.64
CA ALA A 34 13.61 43.11 -29.57
C ALA A 34 14.15 41.67 -29.66
N VAL A 35 15.09 41.43 -30.58
CA VAL A 35 15.71 40.11 -30.74
C VAL A 35 16.47 39.68 -29.49
N HIS A 36 17.23 40.59 -28.88
CA HIS A 36 17.97 40.29 -27.65
C HIS A 36 17.03 39.98 -26.48
N ALA A 37 15.97 40.77 -26.29
CA ALA A 37 14.99 40.52 -25.23
C ALA A 37 14.29 39.16 -25.38
N VAL A 38 13.95 38.76 -26.60
CA VAL A 38 13.40 37.42 -26.88
C VAL A 38 14.44 36.33 -26.60
N MET A 39 15.70 36.54 -26.99
CA MET A 39 16.77 35.57 -26.75
C MET A 39 17.03 35.36 -25.25
N ASP A 40 17.07 36.44 -24.47
CA ASP A 40 17.25 36.40 -23.03
C ASP A 40 16.12 35.59 -22.37
N GLU A 41 14.85 35.83 -22.76
CA GLU A 41 13.69 35.07 -22.27
C GLU A 41 13.76 33.59 -22.66
N VAL A 42 14.12 33.27 -23.92
CA VAL A 42 14.29 31.89 -24.40
C VAL A 42 15.35 31.15 -23.60
N GLN A 43 16.42 31.83 -23.20
CA GLN A 43 17.50 31.27 -22.40
C GLN A 43 17.08 30.90 -20.95
N THR A 44 15.92 31.39 -20.49
CA THR A 44 15.33 31.00 -19.20
C THR A 44 14.45 29.74 -19.29
N LYS A 45 14.07 29.31 -20.49
CA LYS A 45 13.20 28.14 -20.69
C LYS A 45 14.00 26.84 -20.54
N ALA A 46 13.32 25.77 -20.15
CA ALA A 46 13.93 24.44 -20.09
C ALA A 46 14.23 23.89 -21.50
N PRO A 47 15.27 23.05 -21.67
CA PRO A 47 15.53 22.36 -22.94
C PRO A 47 14.32 21.56 -23.42
N LEU A 48 14.10 21.50 -24.74
CA LEU A 48 13.01 20.70 -25.31
C LEU A 48 13.25 19.20 -25.08
N ASP A 49 14.50 18.77 -25.30
CA ASP A 49 14.91 17.38 -25.09
C ASP A 49 15.44 17.19 -23.67
N SER A 50 14.79 16.29 -22.92
CA SER A 50 15.20 15.90 -21.56
C SER A 50 15.42 17.08 -20.60
N PRO A 51 14.43 17.97 -20.42
CA PRO A 51 14.55 19.07 -19.48
C PRO A 51 14.81 18.57 -18.06
N THR A 52 15.70 19.25 -17.34
CA THR A 52 15.79 19.12 -15.89
C THR A 52 14.81 20.11 -15.26
N PHE A 53 13.76 19.62 -14.60
CA PHE A 53 12.82 20.47 -13.87
C PHE A 53 13.40 20.86 -12.50
N THR A 54 13.26 22.13 -12.12
CA THR A 54 13.65 22.65 -10.80
C THR A 54 12.43 23.25 -10.08
N GLY A 55 12.49 23.39 -8.75
CA GLY A 55 11.37 23.90 -7.95
C GLY A 55 10.22 22.88 -7.81
N THR A 56 8.97 23.34 -7.92
CA THR A 56 7.75 22.51 -7.79
C THR A 56 6.93 22.55 -9.09
N PRO A 57 7.36 21.85 -10.15
CA PRO A 57 6.64 21.83 -11.42
C PRO A 57 5.24 21.23 -11.24
N THR A 58 4.24 21.87 -11.83
CA THR A 58 2.85 21.39 -11.83
C THR A 58 2.47 20.92 -13.22
N THR A 59 1.74 19.81 -13.31
CA THR A 59 1.12 19.33 -14.55
C THR A 59 -0.37 19.07 -14.32
N PRO A 60 -1.21 19.16 -15.36
CA PRO A 60 -2.60 18.71 -15.27
C PRO A 60 -2.66 17.25 -14.79
N THR A 61 -3.58 16.95 -13.87
CA THR A 61 -3.78 15.59 -13.36
C THR A 61 -4.41 14.71 -14.44
N PRO A 62 -3.74 13.61 -14.85
CA PRO A 62 -4.31 12.68 -15.81
C PRO A 62 -5.65 12.08 -15.33
N PRO A 63 -6.53 11.66 -16.26
CA PRO A 63 -7.72 10.89 -15.90
C PRO A 63 -7.34 9.51 -15.34
N ASP A 64 -8.25 8.90 -14.57
CA ASP A 64 -8.01 7.67 -13.80
C ASP A 64 -7.64 6.45 -14.66
N ASP A 65 -8.08 6.45 -15.91
CA ASP A 65 -7.86 5.39 -16.89
C ASP A 65 -6.66 5.64 -17.81
N ALA A 66 -5.84 6.66 -17.52
CA ALA A 66 -4.68 6.99 -18.34
C ALA A 66 -3.73 5.78 -18.52
N LYS A 67 -3.41 5.46 -19.79
CA LYS A 67 -2.47 4.39 -20.20
C LYS A 67 -1.35 4.89 -21.14
N GLY A 68 -1.32 6.19 -21.43
CA GLY A 68 -0.40 6.77 -22.40
C GLY A 68 0.90 7.29 -21.78
N LEU A 69 1.58 8.15 -22.53
CA LEU A 69 2.83 8.80 -22.12
C LEU A 69 2.60 10.11 -21.32
N GLN A 70 1.46 10.24 -20.63
CA GLN A 70 1.19 11.40 -19.78
C GLN A 70 2.17 11.46 -18.60
N THR A 71 2.57 12.66 -18.19
CA THR A 71 3.34 12.86 -16.96
C THR A 71 2.49 12.52 -15.75
N ALA A 72 2.92 11.54 -14.96
CA ALA A 72 2.31 11.26 -13.66
C ALA A 72 2.67 12.36 -12.66
N ASN A 73 1.67 12.89 -11.95
CA ASN A 73 1.86 13.87 -10.88
C ASN A 73 1.50 13.29 -9.52
N ALA A 74 1.79 14.04 -8.45
CA ALA A 74 1.57 13.59 -7.09
C ALA A 74 0.09 13.28 -6.78
N GLU A 75 -0.85 14.04 -7.35
CA GLU A 75 -2.30 13.82 -7.16
C GLU A 75 -2.74 12.50 -7.78
N PHE A 76 -2.35 12.24 -9.04
CA PHE A 76 -2.65 11.01 -9.76
C PHE A 76 -2.10 9.77 -9.02
N VAL A 77 -0.83 9.82 -8.59
CA VAL A 77 -0.21 8.72 -7.83
C VAL A 77 -0.90 8.51 -6.49
N ARG A 78 -1.19 9.59 -5.74
CA ARG A 78 -1.94 9.47 -4.47
C ARG A 78 -3.32 8.88 -4.68
N LYS A 79 -4.02 9.25 -5.75
CA LYS A 79 -5.34 8.71 -6.08
C LYS A 79 -5.28 7.22 -6.42
N LEU A 80 -4.32 6.79 -7.24
CA LEU A 80 -4.16 5.37 -7.56
C LEU A 80 -3.73 4.53 -6.35
N ILE A 81 -2.84 5.04 -5.50
CA ILE A 81 -2.51 4.40 -4.22
C ILE A 81 -3.74 4.35 -3.32
N ALA A 82 -4.52 5.42 -3.23
CA ALA A 82 -5.76 5.44 -2.47
C ALA A 82 -6.84 4.54 -3.09
N ALA A 83 -6.84 4.28 -4.39
CA ALA A 83 -7.75 3.29 -4.99
C ALA A 83 -7.28 1.87 -4.67
N LEU A 84 -5.96 1.60 -4.75
CA LEU A 84 -5.34 0.32 -4.39
C LEU A 84 -5.52 -0.01 -2.89
N VAL A 85 -5.29 0.98 -2.03
CA VAL A 85 -5.40 0.89 -0.56
C VAL A 85 -6.82 1.14 -0.09
N GLY A 86 -7.64 1.87 -0.84
CA GLY A 86 -9.05 2.17 -0.54
C GLY A 86 -10.04 1.15 -1.11
N SER A 87 -9.54 0.12 -1.79
CA SER A 87 -10.13 -1.22 -1.73
C SER A 87 -9.85 -1.95 -0.39
N VAL A 88 -9.14 -1.30 0.54
CA VAL A 88 -8.79 -1.81 1.88
C VAL A 88 -9.02 -0.78 3.04
N PRO A 89 -10.07 0.06 3.10
CA PRO A 89 -10.35 0.88 4.29
C PRO A 89 -10.91 0.02 5.43
N GLU A 90 -11.73 -0.98 5.10
CA GLU A 90 -12.27 -1.94 6.08
C GLU A 90 -11.36 -3.15 6.28
N SER A 91 -10.48 -3.48 5.33
CA SER A 91 -9.63 -4.67 5.45
C SER A 91 -8.30 -4.45 6.16
N LEU A 92 -7.84 -3.21 6.27
CA LEU A 92 -6.78 -2.86 7.22
C LEU A 92 -7.36 -2.86 8.63
N ASP A 93 -8.63 -2.44 8.78
CA ASP A 93 -9.39 -2.66 10.00
C ASP A 93 -9.50 -4.17 10.27
N THR A 94 -9.89 -5.01 9.30
CA THR A 94 -9.97 -6.46 9.55
C THR A 94 -8.63 -7.13 9.84
N LEU A 95 -7.52 -6.69 9.25
CA LEU A 95 -6.20 -7.23 9.58
C LEU A 95 -5.71 -6.74 10.95
N GLN A 96 -5.99 -5.49 11.32
CA GLN A 96 -5.70 -4.94 12.65
C GLN A 96 -6.59 -5.60 13.71
N GLU A 97 -7.90 -5.74 13.46
CA GLU A 97 -8.87 -6.46 14.27
C GLU A 97 -8.47 -7.92 14.45
N LEU A 98 -8.01 -8.60 13.38
CA LEU A 98 -7.53 -9.98 13.48
C LEU A 98 -6.23 -10.06 14.28
N ALA A 99 -5.28 -9.15 14.06
CA ALA A 99 -4.05 -9.08 14.83
C ALA A 99 -4.34 -8.84 16.32
N ASP A 100 -5.24 -7.92 16.64
CA ASP A 100 -5.69 -7.61 18.00
C ASP A 100 -6.50 -8.76 18.62
N ALA A 101 -7.38 -9.41 17.85
CA ALA A 101 -8.14 -10.59 18.29
C ALA A 101 -7.23 -11.78 18.59
N LEU A 102 -6.09 -11.90 17.89
CA LEU A 102 -5.02 -12.87 18.18
C LEU A 102 -4.01 -12.37 19.22
N GLY A 103 -4.22 -11.16 19.77
CA GLY A 103 -3.40 -10.59 20.84
C GLY A 103 -2.00 -10.13 20.40
N ASN A 104 -1.82 -9.82 19.11
CA ASN A 104 -0.53 -9.46 18.51
C ASN A 104 0.58 -10.47 18.85
N ASP A 105 0.24 -11.76 18.94
CA ASP A 105 1.15 -12.83 19.39
C ASP A 105 1.88 -13.49 18.19
N PRO A 106 3.19 -13.23 17.99
CA PRO A 106 3.95 -13.82 16.88
C PRO A 106 4.09 -15.34 17.00
N SER A 107 3.83 -15.89 18.19
CA SER A 107 3.89 -17.31 18.53
C SER A 107 2.51 -17.85 18.92
N PHE A 108 1.43 -17.27 18.40
CA PHE A 108 0.04 -17.61 18.76
C PHE A 108 -0.19 -19.13 18.87
N ALA A 109 0.25 -19.91 17.89
CA ALA A 109 0.13 -21.37 17.90
C ALA A 109 0.83 -22.00 19.12
N THR A 110 2.07 -21.60 19.40
CA THR A 110 2.85 -22.03 20.58
C THR A 110 2.16 -21.62 21.88
N THR A 111 1.64 -20.39 21.96
CA THR A 111 0.93 -19.89 23.14
C THR A 111 -0.35 -20.67 23.41
N VAL A 112 -1.15 -20.94 22.38
CA VAL A 112 -2.37 -21.76 22.49
C VAL A 112 -2.02 -23.20 22.89
N LEU A 113 -0.99 -23.78 22.30
CA LEU A 113 -0.52 -25.13 22.66
C LEU A 113 -0.07 -25.20 24.12
N ASN A 114 0.69 -24.22 24.61
CA ASN A 114 1.11 -24.15 26.00
C ASN A 114 -0.09 -23.99 26.96
N LYS A 115 -1.07 -23.13 26.60
CA LYS A 115 -2.31 -22.97 27.37
C LYS A 115 -3.12 -24.26 27.44
N LEU A 116 -3.14 -25.07 26.38
CA LEU A 116 -3.86 -26.34 26.32
C LEU A 116 -3.13 -27.44 27.10
N ALA A 117 -1.81 -27.55 26.95
CA ALA A 117 -0.98 -28.53 27.66
C ALA A 117 -1.10 -28.40 29.19
N GLY A 118 -1.28 -27.17 29.68
CA GLY A 118 -1.48 -26.89 31.09
C GLY A 118 -2.88 -27.21 31.64
N LYS A 119 -3.87 -27.63 30.84
CA LYS A 119 -5.25 -27.82 31.33
C LYS A 119 -5.46 -29.08 32.16
N GLN A 120 -4.82 -30.19 31.80
CA GLN A 120 -4.96 -31.45 32.55
C GLN A 120 -4.38 -31.35 33.99
N PRO A 121 -3.19 -30.75 34.22
CA PRO A 121 -2.62 -30.58 35.56
C PRO A 121 -3.38 -29.64 36.52
N LEU A 122 -4.41 -28.90 36.06
CA LEU A 122 -5.18 -27.98 36.91
C LEU A 122 -6.25 -28.69 37.76
N ASP A 123 -6.54 -29.95 37.48
CA ASP A 123 -7.49 -30.76 38.22
C ASP A 123 -6.81 -32.03 38.74
N ASP A 124 -6.76 -32.20 40.06
CA ASP A 124 -6.05 -33.30 40.70
C ASP A 124 -6.67 -34.66 40.36
N THR A 125 -7.99 -34.72 40.15
CA THR A 125 -8.70 -35.95 39.79
C THR A 125 -8.37 -36.35 38.37
N LEU A 126 -8.48 -35.42 37.42
CA LEU A 126 -8.13 -35.66 36.03
C LEU A 126 -6.63 -35.94 35.86
N THR A 127 -5.77 -35.29 36.64
CA THR A 127 -4.33 -35.57 36.69
C THR A 127 -4.07 -36.99 37.17
N ALA A 128 -4.72 -37.40 38.26
CA ALA A 128 -4.57 -38.74 38.79
C ALA A 128 -5.14 -39.79 37.82
N LEU A 129 -6.32 -39.55 37.23
CA LEU A 129 -6.97 -40.51 36.33
C LEU A 129 -6.30 -40.64 34.97
N SER A 130 -5.75 -39.55 34.44
CA SER A 130 -5.17 -39.53 33.11
C SER A 130 -3.94 -40.42 33.01
N GLY A 131 -3.88 -41.21 31.94
CA GLY A 131 -2.78 -42.15 31.70
C GLY A 131 -2.78 -43.39 32.60
N LYS A 132 -3.73 -43.55 33.53
CA LYS A 132 -3.89 -44.80 34.28
C LYS A 132 -4.41 -45.92 33.37
N SER A 133 -3.85 -47.11 33.55
CA SER A 133 -4.45 -48.35 33.03
C SER A 133 -5.74 -48.67 33.78
N VAL A 134 -6.53 -49.61 33.27
CA VAL A 134 -7.74 -50.10 33.96
C VAL A 134 -7.45 -50.54 35.39
N ASP A 135 -6.35 -51.26 35.63
CA ASP A 135 -5.96 -51.68 36.97
C ASP A 135 -5.63 -50.50 37.90
N GLY A 136 -4.93 -49.48 37.38
CA GLY A 136 -4.64 -48.27 38.13
C GLY A 136 -5.89 -47.44 38.43
N LEU A 137 -6.92 -47.49 37.57
CA LEU A 137 -8.21 -46.87 37.81
C LEU A 137 -8.95 -47.57 38.94
N ILE A 138 -9.04 -48.91 38.91
CA ILE A 138 -9.66 -49.74 39.95
C ILE A 138 -9.04 -49.46 41.32
N GLU A 139 -7.71 -49.32 41.35
CA GLU A 139 -6.98 -48.94 42.56
C GLU A 139 -7.33 -47.51 43.01
N TYR A 140 -7.34 -46.54 42.10
CA TYR A 140 -7.64 -45.15 42.42
C TYR A 140 -9.05 -44.94 43.01
N VAL A 141 -10.06 -45.66 42.49
CA VAL A 141 -11.43 -45.59 43.03
C VAL A 141 -11.68 -46.52 44.22
N GLY A 142 -10.67 -47.29 44.66
CA GLY A 142 -10.77 -48.21 45.79
C GLY A 142 -11.66 -49.43 45.55
N LEU A 143 -11.84 -49.87 44.29
CA LEU A 143 -12.72 -50.99 43.95
C LEU A 143 -12.05 -52.37 43.98
N ARG A 144 -10.72 -52.43 44.21
CA ARG A 144 -9.95 -53.69 44.15
C ARG A 144 -10.53 -54.77 45.07
N GLU A 145 -10.73 -54.44 46.34
CA GLU A 145 -11.23 -55.40 47.34
C GLU A 145 -12.67 -55.83 47.06
N THR A 146 -13.52 -54.92 46.60
CA THR A 146 -14.89 -55.25 46.17
C THR A 146 -14.90 -56.26 45.04
N ILE A 147 -14.02 -56.10 44.04
CA ILE A 147 -13.89 -57.03 42.92
C ILE A 147 -13.37 -58.40 43.41
N ASN A 148 -12.38 -58.41 44.30
CA ASN A 148 -11.84 -59.65 44.87
C ASN A 148 -12.91 -60.43 45.64
N HIS A 149 -13.67 -59.75 46.52
CA HIS A 149 -14.77 -60.37 47.25
C HIS A 149 -15.88 -60.91 46.34
N ALA A 150 -16.21 -60.18 45.26
CA ALA A 150 -17.19 -60.65 44.28
C ALA A 150 -16.70 -61.90 43.53
N ALA A 151 -15.42 -61.96 43.15
CA ALA A 151 -14.82 -63.14 42.53
C ALA A 151 -14.86 -64.36 43.46
N ASP A 152 -14.49 -64.19 44.73
CA ASP A 152 -14.54 -65.26 45.75
C ASP A 152 -15.98 -65.77 45.97
N ALA A 153 -16.96 -64.88 46.02
CA ALA A 153 -18.37 -65.24 46.18
C ALA A 153 -18.89 -66.05 44.96
N LEU A 154 -18.50 -65.69 43.74
CA LEU A 154 -18.85 -66.42 42.52
C LEU A 154 -18.21 -67.81 42.48
N LEU A 155 -16.97 -67.97 42.96
CA LEU A 155 -16.32 -69.27 43.08
C LEU A 155 -17.02 -70.16 44.10
N LYS A 156 -17.45 -69.60 45.24
CA LYS A 156 -18.19 -70.33 46.27
C LYS A 156 -19.55 -70.82 45.80
N SER A 157 -20.26 -70.04 44.97
CA SER A 157 -21.55 -70.44 44.38
C SER A 157 -21.43 -71.52 43.30
N GLN A 158 -20.26 -71.70 42.69
CA GLN A 158 -20.03 -72.75 41.67
C GLN A 158 -19.60 -74.09 42.30
N ASN A 159 -19.03 -74.05 43.51
CA ASN A 159 -18.43 -75.19 44.20
C ASN A 159 -19.28 -75.73 45.37
N GLY A 160 -20.47 -75.19 45.60
CA GLY A 160 -21.47 -75.67 46.57
C GLY A 160 -22.75 -76.05 45.87
#